data_AF-A0AAD5K8J7-F1
#
_entry.id   AF-A0AAD5K8J7-F1
#
_cell.length_a   1.000
_cell.length_b   1.000
_cell.length_c   1.000
_cell.angle_alpha   90.00
_cell.angle_beta   90.00
_cell.angle_gamma   90.00
#
_symmetry.space_group_name_H-M   'P 1'
#
loop_
_entity.id
_entity.type
_entity.pdbx_description
1 polymer ?
#
loop_
_entity_poly.entity_id
_entity_poly.type
_entity_poly.pdbx_seq_one_letter_code
_entity_poly.pdbx_strand_id
1 'polypeptide(L)'
;MQFDWTPEEILQKRRLVQFWREERTSDNKIVCGFQPVSQESHRGQVNRISAFCIVSCIYWESQQQCYMTSVDLVQLLEFLMNISLSMEEKNRVRRNLEGFKPVTASKNRAETVDFFRLIMNFPNPKPRHIEKDIKVFSWNTVPLALKKVVTKYRTTVLPQQQQQQQQRQ
;
A
#
# COMPACT_ATOMS: atom_id res chain seq x y z
N MET A 1 -18.09 -8.36 12.11
CA MET A 1 -17.34 -9.29 11.23
C MET A 1 -16.16 -9.77 12.02
N GLN A 2 -16.21 -11.03 12.43
CA GLN A 2 -15.11 -11.71 13.11
C GLN A 2 -14.05 -11.89 12.02
N PHE A 3 -13.06 -10.99 11.97
CA PHE A 3 -11.97 -11.20 11.05
C PHE A 3 -11.28 -12.50 11.48
N ASP A 4 -11.03 -13.42 10.55
CA ASP A 4 -10.36 -14.71 10.81
C ASP A 4 -8.88 -14.51 11.19
N TRP A 5 -8.59 -13.63 12.16
CA TRP A 5 -7.26 -13.30 12.65
C TRP A 5 -6.74 -14.44 13.50
N THR A 6 -5.49 -14.83 13.25
CA THR A 6 -4.83 -15.81 14.10
C THR A 6 -4.57 -15.20 15.49
N PRO A 7 -4.40 -16.01 16.54
CA PRO A 7 -4.04 -15.51 17.86
C PRO A 7 -2.82 -14.59 17.84
N GLU A 8 -1.82 -14.90 17.01
CA GLU A 8 -0.63 -14.09 16.83
C GLU A 8 -0.93 -12.73 16.19
N GLU A 9 -1.80 -12.68 15.17
CA GLU A 9 -2.21 -11.42 14.54
C GLU A 9 -3.01 -10.54 15.51
N ILE A 10 -3.88 -11.15 16.33
CA ILE A 10 -4.65 -10.45 17.37
C ILE A 10 -3.70 -9.87 18.41
N LEU A 11 -2.72 -10.65 18.87
CA LEU A 11 -1.72 -10.24 19.86
C LEU A 11 -0.85 -9.10 19.31
N GLN A 12 -0.36 -9.22 18.07
CA GLN A 12 0.49 -8.22 17.44
C GLN A 12 -0.28 -7.01 16.90
N LYS A 13 -1.62 -7.09 16.85
CA LYS A 13 -2.49 -6.08 16.20
C LYS A 13 -2.07 -5.82 14.75
N ARG A 14 -1.48 -6.83 14.09
CA ARG A 14 -0.96 -6.74 12.73
C ARG A 14 -1.18 -8.06 11.99
N ARG A 15 -1.71 -7.94 10.78
CA ARG A 15 -1.77 -8.99 9.77
C ARG A 15 -0.91 -8.57 8.57
N LEU A 16 -0.06 -9.46 8.08
CA LEU A 16 0.61 -9.24 6.79
C LEU A 16 -0.32 -9.67 5.66
N VAL A 17 -0.41 -8.84 4.63
CA VAL A 17 -1.27 -9.08 3.48
C VAL A 17 -0.41 -9.09 2.22
N GLN A 18 -0.40 -10.21 1.51
CA GLN A 18 0.27 -10.37 0.24
C GLN A 18 -0.69 -10.05 -0.90
N PHE A 19 -0.37 -9.01 -1.66
CA PHE A 19 -1.04 -8.60 -2.88
C PHE A 19 -0.35 -9.23 -4.10
N TRP A 20 -1.16 -9.66 -5.05
CA TRP A 20 -0.72 -10.06 -6.38
C TRP A 20 -1.41 -9.19 -7.44
N ARG A 21 -0.83 -9.17 -8.64
CA ARG A 21 -1.41 -8.47 -9.79
C ARG A 21 -1.40 -9.36 -11.02
N GLU A 22 -2.40 -9.20 -11.85
CA GLU A 22 -2.52 -9.77 -13.19
C GLU A 22 -2.89 -8.62 -14.14
N GLU A 23 -2.11 -8.46 -15.21
CA GLU A 23 -2.42 -7.47 -16.24
C GLU A 23 -3.15 -8.15 -17.39
N ARG A 24 -4.42 -7.79 -17.58
CA ARG A 24 -5.25 -8.31 -18.67
C ARG A 24 -5.12 -7.38 -19.86
N THR A 25 -4.34 -7.80 -20.84
CA THR A 25 -4.08 -7.05 -22.06
C THR A 25 -5.32 -6.91 -22.95
N SER A 26 -6.25 -7.86 -22.88
CA SER A 26 -7.47 -7.88 -23.69
C SER A 26 -8.46 -6.75 -23.37
N ASP A 27 -8.53 -6.29 -22.11
CA ASP A 27 -9.42 -5.21 -21.68
C ASP A 27 -8.67 -4.05 -21.00
N ASN A 28 -7.34 -4.05 -21.07
CA ASN A 28 -6.45 -3.08 -20.44
C ASN A 28 -6.78 -2.87 -18.95
N LYS A 29 -7.05 -3.95 -18.20
CA LYS A 29 -7.32 -3.87 -16.75
C LYS A 29 -6.19 -4.49 -15.93
N ILE A 30 -5.98 -3.93 -14.74
CA ILE A 30 -5.17 -4.57 -13.71
C ILE A 30 -6.14 -5.27 -12.77
N VAL A 31 -6.04 -6.58 -12.69
CA VAL A 31 -6.70 -7.37 -11.66
C VAL A 31 -5.74 -7.50 -10.50
N CYS A 32 -6.24 -7.26 -9.29
CA CYS A 32 -5.48 -7.36 -8.08
C CYS A 32 -6.28 -8.16 -7.06
N GLY A 33 -5.64 -9.14 -6.46
CA GLY A 33 -6.16 -9.85 -5.30
C GLY A 33 -5.14 -9.85 -4.17
N PHE A 34 -5.58 -10.33 -3.01
CA PHE A 34 -4.76 -10.38 -1.82
C PHE A 34 -5.10 -11.56 -0.94
N GLN A 35 -4.15 -11.97 -0.11
CA GLN A 35 -4.31 -13.04 0.87
C GLN A 35 -3.48 -12.75 2.14
N PRO A 36 -3.91 -13.21 3.32
CA PRO A 36 -3.08 -13.15 4.52
C PRO A 36 -1.82 -14.02 4.35
N VAL A 37 -0.72 -13.61 4.95
CA VAL A 37 0.54 -14.36 4.96
C VAL A 37 1.19 -14.30 6.34
N SER A 38 1.87 -15.37 6.76
CA SER A 38 2.57 -15.38 8.04
C SER A 38 3.90 -14.61 7.96
N GLN A 39 4.36 -14.12 9.11
CA GLN A 39 5.67 -13.45 9.23
C GLN A 39 6.83 -14.37 8.84
N GLU A 40 6.71 -15.68 9.04
CA GLU A 40 7.71 -16.68 8.66
C GLU A 40 7.74 -16.90 7.15
N SER A 41 6.58 -17.08 6.53
CA SER A 41 6.46 -17.20 5.07
C SER A 41 7.02 -15.98 4.35
N HIS A 42 6.78 -14.77 4.89
CA HIS A 42 7.37 -13.54 4.36
C HIS A 42 8.91 -13.58 4.35
N ARG A 43 9.55 -14.05 5.43
CA ARG A 43 11.02 -14.15 5.51
C ARG A 43 11.61 -15.11 4.47
N GLY A 44 10.92 -16.22 4.19
CA GLY A 44 11.32 -17.18 3.14
C GLY A 44 11.10 -16.67 1.71
N GLN A 45 10.29 -15.62 1.54
CA GLN A 45 9.84 -15.08 0.26
C GLN A 45 10.61 -13.83 -0.21
N VAL A 46 11.57 -13.33 0.58
CA VAL A 46 12.33 -12.09 0.29
C VAL A 46 13.03 -12.10 -1.08
N ASN A 47 13.31 -13.27 -1.66
CA ASN A 47 13.94 -13.37 -2.98
C ASN A 47 12.95 -13.35 -4.17
N ARG A 48 11.63 -13.27 -3.94
CA ARG A 48 10.57 -13.26 -4.99
C ARG A 48 9.78 -11.96 -5.04
N ILE A 49 10.33 -10.85 -4.53
CA ILE A 49 9.67 -9.54 -4.38
C ILE A 49 9.06 -9.00 -5.68
N SER A 50 9.53 -9.42 -6.85
CA SER A 50 8.97 -8.97 -8.14
C SER A 50 7.57 -9.50 -8.44
N ALA A 51 7.11 -10.58 -7.80
CA ALA A 51 5.81 -11.21 -8.11
C ALA A 51 4.66 -10.76 -7.19
N PHE A 52 4.96 -10.22 -6.00
CA PHE A 52 3.97 -9.85 -5.00
C PHE A 52 4.42 -8.66 -4.16
N CYS A 53 3.45 -7.94 -3.59
CA CYS A 53 3.69 -6.86 -2.63
C CYS A 53 3.11 -7.24 -1.28
N ILE A 54 3.90 -7.14 -0.21
CA ILE A 54 3.43 -7.44 1.16
C ILE A 54 3.34 -6.13 1.93
N VAL A 55 2.18 -5.91 2.56
CA VAL A 55 1.87 -4.71 3.35
C VAL A 55 1.30 -5.09 4.71
N SER A 56 1.28 -4.14 5.64
CA SER A 56 0.72 -4.33 6.98
C SER A 56 -0.73 -3.88 7.04
N CYS A 57 -1.64 -4.79 7.42
CA CYS A 57 -2.97 -4.46 7.92
C CYS A 57 -2.90 -4.33 9.44
N ILE A 58 -3.08 -3.12 9.96
CA ILE A 58 -2.79 -2.81 11.36
C ILE A 58 -4.08 -2.46 12.07
N TYR A 59 -4.43 -3.20 13.12
CA TYR A 59 -5.63 -2.94 13.91
C TYR A 59 -5.36 -1.85 14.94
N TRP A 60 -6.21 -0.83 14.98
CA TRP A 60 -6.14 0.23 15.99
C TRP A 60 -7.33 0.11 16.94
N GLU A 61 -7.05 -0.29 18.18
CA GLU A 61 -8.08 -0.60 19.17
C GLU A 61 -8.97 0.60 19.52
N SER A 62 -8.39 1.78 19.76
CA SER A 62 -9.18 2.99 20.08
C SER A 62 -10.18 3.36 18.98
N GLN A 63 -9.86 3.06 17.73
CA GLN A 63 -10.69 3.37 16.55
C GLN A 63 -11.51 2.16 16.05
N GLN A 64 -11.31 0.98 16.64
CA GLN A 64 -11.96 -0.29 16.28
C GLN A 64 -11.93 -0.58 14.76
N GLN A 65 -10.84 -0.20 14.07
CA GLN A 65 -10.70 -0.39 12.63
C GLN A 65 -9.25 -0.64 12.21
N CYS A 66 -9.08 -1.15 10.99
CA CYS A 66 -7.78 -1.43 10.41
C CYS A 66 -7.24 -0.24 9.60
N TYR A 67 -5.91 -0.12 9.58
CA TYR A 67 -5.18 0.91 8.87
C TYR A 67 -4.00 0.33 8.08
N MET A 68 -3.57 1.08 7.07
CA MET A 68 -2.35 0.85 6.30
C MET A 68 -1.46 2.09 6.37
N THR A 69 -0.14 1.92 6.43
CA THR A 69 0.77 3.07 6.42
C THR A 69 0.87 3.70 5.04
N SER A 70 1.18 5.00 4.98
CA SER A 70 1.42 5.69 3.70
C SER A 70 2.57 5.07 2.89
N VAL A 71 3.58 4.53 3.57
CA VAL A 71 4.72 3.86 2.94
C VAL A 71 4.24 2.60 2.23
N ASP A 72 3.50 1.74 2.94
CA ASP A 72 2.90 0.52 2.38
C ASP A 72 1.96 0.83 1.20
N LEU A 73 1.14 1.88 1.33
CA LEU A 73 0.20 2.26 0.27
C LEU A 73 0.91 2.74 -1.01
N VAL A 74 2.01 3.51 -0.87
CA VAL A 74 2.80 3.93 -2.03
C VAL A 74 3.54 2.75 -2.66
N GLN A 75 4.10 1.85 -1.84
CA GLN A 75 4.76 0.64 -2.34
C GLN A 75 3.77 -0.26 -3.10
N LEU A 76 2.54 -0.40 -2.59
CA LEU A 76 1.49 -1.13 -3.27
C LEU A 76 1.11 -0.48 -4.60
N LEU A 77 1.05 0.85 -4.67
CA LEU A 77 0.81 1.58 -5.92
C LEU A 77 1.91 1.36 -6.96
N GLU A 78 3.19 1.44 -6.55
CA GLU A 78 4.35 1.10 -7.40
C GLU A 78 4.21 -0.31 -7.96
N PHE A 79 3.91 -1.29 -7.09
CA PHE A 79 3.70 -2.68 -7.48
C PHE A 79 2.56 -2.84 -8.49
N LEU A 80 1.38 -2.29 -8.21
CA LEU A 80 0.21 -2.45 -9.08
C LEU A 80 0.41 -1.83 -10.47
N MET A 81 1.10 -0.70 -10.53
CA MET A 81 1.42 -0.01 -11.78
C MET A 81 2.64 -0.59 -12.49
N ASN A 82 3.39 -1.48 -11.83
CA ASN A 82 4.67 -2.02 -12.32
C ASN A 82 5.68 -0.93 -12.68
N ILE A 83 5.79 0.08 -11.82
CA ILE A 83 6.73 1.20 -12.00
C ILE A 83 7.50 1.46 -10.71
N SER A 84 8.70 2.01 -10.85
CA SER A 84 9.46 2.56 -9.73
C SER A 84 9.29 4.07 -9.74
N LEU A 85 8.70 4.63 -8.69
CA LEU A 85 8.49 6.07 -8.56
C LEU A 85 9.73 6.72 -7.93
N SER A 86 10.15 7.85 -8.48
CA SER A 86 11.14 8.72 -7.85
C SER A 86 10.62 9.28 -6.51
N MET A 87 11.52 9.81 -5.67
CA MET A 87 11.10 10.43 -4.40
C MET A 87 10.13 11.60 -4.59
N GLU A 88 10.32 12.39 -5.65
CA GLU A 88 9.42 13.49 -6.00
C GLU A 88 8.03 12.97 -6.37
N GLU A 89 7.96 11.94 -7.21
CA GLU A 89 6.68 11.34 -7.60
C GLU A 89 5.99 10.67 -6.42
N LYS A 90 6.73 10.00 -5.54
CA LYS A 90 6.21 9.46 -4.27
C LYS A 90 5.57 10.56 -3.43
N ASN A 91 6.22 11.72 -3.32
CA ASN A 91 5.66 12.86 -2.60
C ASN A 91 4.41 13.43 -3.31
N ARG A 92 4.39 13.44 -4.64
CA ARG A 92 3.22 13.85 -5.43
C ARG A 92 2.05 12.89 -5.22
N VAL A 93 2.29 11.58 -5.22
CA VAL A 93 1.29 10.55 -4.89
C VAL A 93 0.76 10.76 -3.47
N ARG A 94 1.63 10.94 -2.47
CA ARG A 94 1.20 11.22 -1.08
C ARG A 94 0.29 12.45 -0.99
N ARG A 95 0.58 13.55 -1.69
CA ARG A 95 -0.31 14.72 -1.75
C ARG A 95 -1.67 14.40 -2.37
N ASN A 96 -1.72 13.57 -3.42
CA ASN A 96 -3.01 13.12 -4.01
C ASN A 96 -3.80 12.27 -3.01
N LEU A 97 -3.11 11.53 -2.15
CA LEU A 97 -3.70 10.68 -1.13
C LEU A 97 -4.25 11.47 0.07
N GLU A 98 -3.79 12.70 0.35
CA GLU A 98 -4.33 13.52 1.46
C GLU A 98 -5.85 13.76 1.36
N GLY A 99 -6.42 13.72 0.14
CA GLY A 99 -7.88 13.81 -0.06
C GLY A 99 -8.68 12.65 0.55
N PHE A 100 -8.03 11.54 0.93
CA PHE A 100 -8.63 10.42 1.65
C PHE A 100 -8.54 10.58 3.18
N LYS A 101 -8.14 11.77 3.65
CA LYS A 101 -8.10 12.16 5.07
C LYS A 101 -7.28 11.16 5.93
N PRO A 102 -5.97 10.97 5.63
CA PRO A 102 -5.13 10.14 6.48
C PRO A 102 -5.04 10.69 7.89
N VAL A 103 -4.95 9.79 8.86
CA VAL A 103 -4.62 10.15 10.24
C VAL A 103 -3.10 10.28 10.37
N THR A 104 -2.67 11.29 11.12
CA THR A 104 -1.26 11.47 11.45
C THR A 104 -1.00 10.86 12.83
N ALA A 105 -0.37 9.69 12.87
CA ALA A 105 0.09 9.06 14.10
C ALA A 105 1.43 9.66 14.54
N SER A 106 1.50 10.17 15.77
CA SER A 106 2.66 10.91 16.27
C SER A 106 2.94 10.58 17.74
N LYS A 107 4.23 10.63 18.12
CA LYS A 107 4.65 10.54 19.52
C LYS A 107 4.16 11.70 20.40
N ASN A 108 3.80 12.83 19.79
CA ASN A 108 3.42 14.07 20.48
C ASN A 108 1.91 14.21 20.70
N ARG A 109 1.09 13.27 20.25
CA ARG A 109 -0.37 13.32 20.38
C ARG A 109 -0.86 12.14 21.22
N ALA A 110 -1.44 12.43 22.38
CA ALA A 110 -1.92 11.41 23.32
C ALA A 110 -2.89 10.41 22.66
N GLU A 111 -3.76 10.87 21.77
CA GLU A 111 -4.72 10.01 21.06
C GLU A 111 -4.05 8.97 20.14
N THR A 112 -2.86 9.27 19.62
CA THR A 112 -2.20 8.45 18.60
C THR A 112 -0.88 7.84 19.04
N VAL A 113 -0.40 8.17 20.25
CA VAL A 113 0.93 7.79 20.73
C VAL A 113 1.08 6.27 20.86
N ASP A 114 0.06 5.58 21.36
CA ASP A 114 0.09 4.13 21.52
C ASP A 114 0.08 3.42 20.17
N PHE A 115 -0.70 3.96 19.22
CA PHE A 115 -0.71 3.45 17.85
C PHE A 115 0.61 3.70 17.13
N PHE A 116 1.21 4.88 17.30
CA PHE A 116 2.53 5.19 16.78
C PHE A 116 3.59 4.22 17.33
N ARG A 117 3.61 4.00 18.65
CA ARG A 117 4.53 3.05 19.31
C ARG A 117 4.33 1.61 18.84
N LEU A 118 3.08 1.18 18.69
CA LEU A 118 2.73 -0.13 18.14
C LEU A 118 3.38 -0.34 16.75
N ILE A 119 3.20 0.62 15.83
CA ILE A 119 3.77 0.55 14.48
C ILE A 119 5.30 0.49 14.52
N MET A 120 5.92 1.30 15.38
CA MET A 120 7.39 1.34 15.50
C MET A 120 7.99 0.07 16.11
N ASN A 121 7.21 -0.70 16.87
CA ASN A 121 7.65 -1.95 17.51
C ASN A 121 7.55 -3.18 16.61
N PHE A 122 7.00 -3.04 15.39
CA PHE A 122 6.85 -4.19 14.49
C PHE A 122 8.20 -4.81 14.07
N PRO A 123 8.24 -6.15 13.93
CA PRO A 123 9.43 -6.84 13.44
C PRO A 123 9.73 -6.47 11.98
N ASN A 124 10.98 -6.70 11.57
CA ASN A 124 11.44 -6.37 10.22
C ASN A 124 10.55 -6.95 9.11
N PRO A 125 10.38 -6.24 7.97
CA PRO A 125 11.12 -5.02 7.60
C PRO A 125 10.62 -3.77 8.35
N LYS A 126 11.49 -3.19 9.18
CA LYS A 126 11.23 -1.99 9.97
C LYS A 126 11.31 -0.81 9.01
N PRO A 127 10.44 0.20 9.14
CA PRO A 127 10.68 1.50 8.54
C PRO A 127 12.02 2.02 9.07
N ARG A 128 13.06 2.01 8.23
CA ARG A 128 14.41 2.45 8.58
C ARG A 128 14.36 3.97 8.83
N HIS A 129 14.69 4.39 10.06
CA HIS A 129 14.84 5.78 10.52
C HIS A 129 13.64 6.72 10.30
N ILE A 130 12.56 6.57 11.08
CA ILE A 130 11.45 7.52 11.04
C ILE A 130 10.96 7.87 12.46
N GLU A 131 11.68 8.76 13.14
CA GLU A 131 11.14 9.56 14.25
C GLU A 131 10.20 10.68 13.75
N LYS A 132 9.51 10.47 12.62
CA LYS A 132 8.57 11.43 12.05
C LYS A 132 7.17 10.86 12.15
N ASP A 133 6.23 11.78 12.23
CA ASP A 133 4.81 11.50 12.15
C ASP A 133 4.47 10.58 10.98
N ILE A 134 3.72 9.51 11.26
CA ILE A 134 3.35 8.49 10.28
C ILE A 134 1.93 8.79 9.80
N LYS A 135 1.78 8.99 8.50
CA LYS A 135 0.47 9.03 7.85
C LYS A 135 -0.07 7.60 7.70
N VAL A 136 -1.29 7.37 8.19
CA VAL A 136 -2.01 6.10 8.08
C VAL A 136 -3.38 6.31 7.45
N PHE A 137 -3.82 5.35 6.65
CA PHE A 137 -5.08 5.38 5.92
C PHE A 137 -5.99 4.27 6.43
N SER A 138 -7.28 4.57 6.66
CA SER A 138 -8.26 3.54 6.99
C SER A 138 -8.30 2.50 5.87
N TRP A 139 -8.26 1.23 6.23
CA TRP A 139 -8.23 0.11 5.29
C TRP A 139 -9.38 0.18 4.28
N ASN A 140 -10.55 0.63 4.73
CA ASN A 140 -11.76 0.78 3.90
C ASN A 140 -11.58 1.80 2.76
N THR A 141 -10.65 2.75 2.90
CA THR A 141 -10.37 3.78 1.88
C THR A 141 -9.34 3.32 0.85
N VAL A 142 -8.57 2.27 1.15
CA VAL A 142 -7.46 1.79 0.30
C VAL A 142 -7.94 1.44 -1.12
N PRO A 143 -9.03 0.67 -1.34
CA PRO A 143 -9.48 0.35 -2.70
C PRO A 143 -9.79 1.59 -3.56
N LEU A 144 -10.41 2.62 -2.94
CA LEU A 144 -10.75 3.87 -3.61
C LEU A 144 -9.48 4.68 -3.93
N ALA A 145 -8.54 4.72 -3.00
CA ALA A 145 -7.25 5.38 -3.18
C ALA A 145 -6.43 4.76 -4.32
N LEU A 146 -6.34 3.42 -4.33
CA LEU A 146 -5.65 2.68 -5.38
C LEU A 146 -6.27 2.97 -6.75
N LYS A 147 -7.60 2.82 -6.88
CA LYS A 147 -8.31 3.08 -8.13
C LYS A 147 -8.05 4.51 -8.63
N LYS A 148 -8.19 5.51 -7.76
CA LYS A 148 -8.01 6.93 -8.13
C LYS A 148 -6.61 7.21 -8.66
N VAL A 149 -5.57 6.72 -7.96
CA VAL A 149 -4.18 6.99 -8.36
C VAL A 149 -3.81 6.21 -9.63
N VAL A 150 -4.15 4.92 -9.71
CA VAL A 150 -3.86 4.09 -10.89
C VAL A 150 -4.53 4.65 -12.15
N THR A 151 -5.81 5.06 -12.06
CA THR A 151 -6.51 5.68 -13.20
C THR A 151 -5.82 6.96 -13.64
N LYS A 152 -5.47 7.85 -12.70
CA LYS A 152 -4.76 9.09 -13.02
C LYS A 152 -3.44 8.83 -13.75
N TYR A 153 -2.65 7.88 -13.24
CA TYR A 153 -1.37 7.54 -13.85
C TYR A 153 -1.57 6.98 -15.26
N ARG A 154 -2.46 6.00 -15.45
CA ARG A 154 -2.75 5.42 -16.78
C ARG A 154 -3.26 6.44 -17.81
N THR A 155 -4.02 7.45 -17.39
CA THR A 155 -4.43 8.55 -18.29
C THR A 155 -3.26 9.45 -18.64
N THR A 156 -2.31 9.69 -17.72
CA THR A 156 -1.12 10.51 -18.01
C THR A 156 -0.02 9.79 -18.81
N VAL A 157 0.08 8.45 -18.74
CA VAL A 157 1.11 7.69 -19.50
C VAL A 157 0.65 7.25 -20.90
N LEU A 158 -0.52 7.68 -21.38
CA LEU A 158 -0.96 7.48 -22.77
C LEU A 158 -0.71 8.75 -23.60
N PRO A 159 0.51 9.03 -24.09
CA PRO A 159 0.65 9.74 -25.34
C PRO A 159 0.20 8.79 -26.45
N GLN A 160 -0.74 9.24 -27.29
CA GLN A 160 -1.13 8.56 -28.51
C GLN A 160 0.13 8.18 -29.30
N GLN A 161 0.43 6.88 -29.41
CA GLN A 161 1.38 6.43 -30.42
C GLN A 161 0.75 6.77 -31.77
N GLN A 162 1.37 7.71 -32.46
CA GLN A 162 1.01 8.12 -33.81
C GLN A 162 0.90 6.88 -34.70
N GLN A 163 -0.31 6.62 -35.20
CA GLN A 163 -0.49 5.92 -36.46
C GLN A 163 0.16 6.77 -37.55
N GLN A 164 1.44 6.54 -37.83
CA GLN A 164 2.08 7.01 -39.06
C GLN A 164 3.21 6.06 -39.44
N GLN A 165 2.84 5.01 -40.19
CA GLN A 165 3.55 4.54 -41.39
C GLN A 165 2.77 3.38 -42.03
N GLN A 166 1.56 3.68 -42.50
CA GLN A 166 0.97 3.01 -43.66
C GLN A 166 0.58 4.11 -44.63
N GLN A 167 1.58 4.60 -45.37
CA GLN A 167 1.48 5.31 -46.66
C GLN A 167 2.86 5.93 -46.94
N ARG A 168 3.79 5.09 -47.40
CA ARG A 168 4.67 5.48 -48.50
C ARG A 168 4.69 4.29 -49.44
N GLN A 169 3.83 4.41 -50.44
CA GLN A 169 4.07 3.84 -51.76
C GLN A 169 5.35 4.44 -52.33
#